data_AF-A0A4P9YW34-F1
#
_entry.id   AF-A0A4P9YW34-F1
#
_cell.length_a   1.000
_cell.length_b   1.000
_cell.length_c   1.000
_cell.angle_alpha   90.00
_cell.angle_beta   90.00
_cell.angle_gamma   90.00
#
_symmetry.space_group_name_H-M   'P 1'
#
loop_
_entity.id
_entity.type
_entity.pdbx_description
1 polymer ?
#
loop_
_entity_poly.entity_id
_entity_poly.type
_entity_poly.pdbx_seq_one_letter_code
_entity_poly.pdbx_strand_id
1 'polypeptide(L)'
;MPTYASVQRLSRLLARQLKARIREVNEQLGSRIAVSGTKGSIVSRMDDYLQELEQTGAHDALQRVWSILEREDSEPEDGHASPSHSVHSPVHYELLTRLGDDAPPVSPTPYAAASGISGHSPYRRANRERLHVNGNVATNPPTFRPCPFYLSQEILSEIAYAEGSRRWRRMTGTKRCISCMPRHKVLELSTHRVMVYCVDAAQWLAKPYEPMPVEFPPVLELSINHVPIRKNLRGIKNRPGTVHPVDITAHCCLKPGASNELNIVYINTPKRYAFTVWLVEAKAASDLVDVIKQRKPFEKENTQQLHHRDNVWLIDGGDDDDDDDGHY
;
A
#
# COMPACT_ATOMS: atom_id res chain seq x y z
N MET A 1 31.66 -12.85 -18.06
CA MET A 1 31.03 -11.60 -18.57
C MET A 1 29.70 -12.01 -19.15
N PRO A 2 28.57 -11.53 -18.63
CA PRO A 2 27.25 -12.03 -18.99
C PRO A 2 27.04 -12.07 -20.50
N THR A 3 26.65 -13.22 -21.04
CA THR A 3 26.33 -13.34 -22.46
C THR A 3 25.01 -12.61 -22.69
N TYR A 4 25.03 -11.58 -23.55
CA TYR A 4 23.91 -10.63 -23.65
C TYR A 4 22.57 -11.33 -23.97
N ALA A 5 22.62 -12.47 -24.66
CA ALA A 5 21.46 -13.31 -24.98
C ALA A 5 20.83 -14.04 -23.77
N SER A 6 21.62 -14.59 -22.84
CA SER A 6 21.09 -15.35 -21.69
C SER A 6 20.41 -14.44 -20.68
N VAL A 7 21.03 -13.31 -20.34
CA VAL A 7 20.43 -12.27 -19.49
C VAL A 7 19.13 -11.72 -20.10
N GLN A 8 19.09 -11.50 -21.42
CA GLN A 8 17.85 -11.11 -22.10
C GLN A 8 16.76 -12.19 -21.99
N ARG A 9 17.08 -13.49 -22.11
CA ARG A 9 16.11 -14.58 -21.93
C ARG A 9 15.61 -14.66 -20.49
N LEU A 10 16.50 -14.73 -19.50
CA LEU A 10 16.18 -14.78 -18.07
C LEU A 10 15.35 -13.56 -17.60
N SER A 11 15.60 -12.38 -18.17
CA SER A 11 14.86 -11.17 -17.81
C SER A 11 13.40 -11.14 -18.30
N ARG A 12 12.99 -12.02 -19.24
CA ARG A 12 11.59 -12.16 -19.69
C ARG A 12 10.70 -12.81 -18.63
N LEU A 13 11.23 -13.74 -17.84
CA LEU A 13 10.48 -14.44 -16.79
C LEU A 13 10.08 -13.48 -15.64
N LEU A 14 8.90 -13.69 -15.04
CA LEU A 14 8.54 -13.02 -13.79
C LEU A 14 9.41 -13.53 -12.64
N ALA A 15 9.61 -12.70 -11.61
CA ALA A 15 10.41 -13.10 -10.44
C ALA A 15 9.84 -14.33 -9.71
N ARG A 16 8.53 -14.61 -9.83
CA ARG A 16 7.91 -15.86 -9.32
C ARG A 16 8.34 -17.09 -10.12
N GLN A 17 8.29 -17.01 -11.46
CA GLN A 17 8.66 -18.07 -12.38
C GLN A 17 10.16 -18.39 -12.26
N LEU A 18 11.00 -17.35 -12.32
CA LEU A 18 12.46 -17.51 -12.20
C LEU A 18 12.86 -18.20 -10.89
N LYS A 19 12.23 -17.84 -9.75
CA LYS A 19 12.48 -18.52 -8.46
C LYS A 19 11.99 -19.98 -8.45
N ALA A 20 10.87 -20.29 -9.10
CA ALA A 20 10.36 -21.66 -9.21
C ALA A 20 11.30 -22.52 -10.07
N ARG A 21 11.69 -22.04 -11.26
CA ARG A 21 12.63 -22.74 -12.15
C ARG A 21 14.02 -22.92 -11.52
N ILE A 22 14.50 -21.96 -10.72
CA ILE A 22 15.77 -22.13 -9.97
C ILE A 22 15.65 -23.21 -8.88
N ARG A 23 14.50 -23.35 -8.20
CA ARG A 23 14.30 -24.46 -7.24
C ARG A 23 14.32 -25.80 -7.97
N GLU A 24 13.64 -25.90 -9.09
CA GLU A 24 13.62 -27.09 -9.96
C GLU A 24 15.04 -27.46 -10.47
N VAL A 25 15.86 -26.46 -10.85
CA VAL A 25 17.28 -26.64 -11.22
C VAL A 25 18.14 -27.12 -10.04
N ASN A 26 17.97 -26.53 -8.85
CA ASN A 26 18.65 -26.97 -7.63
C ASN A 26 18.30 -28.41 -7.24
N GLU A 27 17.03 -28.80 -7.41
CA GLU A 27 16.54 -30.15 -7.10
C GLU A 27 17.04 -31.19 -8.11
N GLN A 28 16.99 -30.91 -9.40
CA GLN A 28 17.36 -31.88 -10.45
C GLN A 28 18.86 -31.99 -10.72
N LEU A 29 19.64 -30.96 -10.44
CA LEU A 29 21.09 -30.91 -10.71
C LEU A 29 21.94 -30.77 -9.44
N GLY A 30 21.33 -30.79 -8.25
CA GLY A 30 22.01 -30.62 -6.97
C GLY A 30 22.66 -29.25 -6.75
N SER A 31 22.35 -28.26 -7.61
CA SER A 31 22.93 -26.92 -7.54
C SER A 31 22.43 -26.14 -6.31
N ARG A 32 23.20 -25.14 -5.88
CA ARG A 32 22.91 -24.35 -4.67
C ARG A 32 22.64 -22.87 -4.98
N ILE A 33 21.94 -22.60 -6.08
CA ILE A 33 21.65 -21.24 -6.55
C ILE A 33 20.61 -20.61 -5.62
N ALA A 34 21.01 -19.55 -4.91
CA ALA A 34 20.13 -18.91 -3.94
C ALA A 34 18.97 -18.14 -4.61
N VAL A 35 17.74 -18.35 -4.11
CA VAL A 35 16.50 -17.74 -4.62
C VAL A 35 16.05 -16.46 -3.88
N SER A 36 16.81 -16.04 -2.86
CA SER A 36 16.60 -14.80 -2.10
C SER A 36 17.29 -13.60 -2.77
N GLY A 37 16.65 -12.43 -2.80
CA GLY A 37 17.20 -11.20 -3.38
C GLY A 37 16.27 -10.51 -4.39
N THR A 38 16.81 -9.50 -5.07
CA THR A 38 16.12 -8.76 -6.14
C THR A 38 16.08 -9.58 -7.43
N LYS A 39 15.17 -9.27 -8.37
CA LYS A 39 15.12 -9.97 -9.66
C LYS A 39 16.49 -9.90 -10.38
N GLY A 40 17.14 -8.73 -10.36
CA GLY A 40 18.48 -8.55 -10.94
C GLY A 40 19.51 -9.51 -10.34
N SER A 41 19.66 -9.55 -9.01
CA SER A 41 20.63 -10.44 -8.35
C SER A 41 20.34 -11.93 -8.55
N ILE A 42 19.08 -12.30 -8.80
CA ILE A 42 18.69 -13.67 -9.11
C ILE A 42 19.01 -14.01 -10.57
N VAL A 43 18.77 -13.09 -11.50
CA VAL A 43 19.20 -13.23 -12.91
C VAL A 43 20.71 -13.35 -13.00
N SER A 44 21.48 -12.48 -12.33
CA SER A 44 22.96 -12.54 -12.34
C SER A 44 23.49 -13.89 -11.88
N ARG A 45 23.08 -14.39 -10.70
CA ARG A 45 23.57 -15.70 -10.21
C ARG A 45 23.16 -16.89 -11.08
N MET A 46 22.02 -16.80 -11.77
CA MET A 46 21.61 -17.84 -12.72
C MET A 46 22.45 -17.78 -14.00
N ASP A 47 22.82 -16.56 -14.44
CA ASP A 47 23.75 -16.34 -15.54
C ASP A 47 25.16 -16.82 -15.20
N ASP A 48 25.68 -16.47 -14.03
CA ASP A 48 26.98 -16.92 -13.51
C ASP A 48 27.07 -18.46 -13.50
N TYR A 49 26.01 -19.15 -13.05
CA TYR A 49 25.93 -20.61 -13.06
C TYR A 49 25.83 -21.21 -14.47
N LEU A 50 25.11 -20.57 -15.40
CA LEU A 50 25.12 -20.96 -16.81
C LEU A 50 26.52 -20.83 -17.41
N GLN A 51 27.28 -19.77 -17.07
CA GLN A 51 28.67 -19.60 -17.51
C GLN A 51 29.61 -20.64 -16.91
N GLU A 52 29.37 -21.09 -15.67
CA GLU A 52 30.11 -22.18 -15.03
C GLU A 52 29.87 -23.52 -15.77
N LEU A 53 28.62 -23.81 -16.15
CA LEU A 53 28.28 -25.00 -16.96
C LEU A 53 28.84 -24.94 -18.38
N GLU A 54 28.89 -23.75 -19.00
CA GLU A 54 29.55 -23.54 -20.30
C GLU A 54 31.06 -23.77 -20.21
N GLN A 55 31.72 -23.24 -19.17
CA GLN A 55 33.17 -23.37 -18.96
C GLN A 55 33.62 -24.78 -18.56
N THR A 56 32.79 -25.51 -17.81
CA THR A 56 33.05 -26.91 -17.42
C THR A 56 32.73 -27.92 -18.53
N GLY A 57 32.17 -27.48 -19.66
CA GLY A 57 31.82 -28.34 -20.78
C GLY A 57 30.63 -29.28 -20.51
N ALA A 58 29.86 -29.04 -19.45
CA ALA A 58 28.76 -29.89 -19.00
C ALA A 58 27.48 -29.73 -19.85
N HIS A 59 27.58 -30.05 -21.14
CA HIS A 59 26.50 -29.86 -22.13
C HIS A 59 25.16 -30.50 -21.73
N ASP A 60 25.17 -31.71 -21.17
CA ASP A 60 23.94 -32.39 -20.72
C ASP A 60 23.24 -31.64 -19.58
N ALA A 61 24.00 -31.09 -18.64
CA ALA A 61 23.45 -30.27 -17.55
C ALA A 61 22.92 -28.95 -18.09
N LEU A 62 23.67 -28.30 -18.99
CA LEU A 62 23.26 -27.06 -19.64
C LEU A 62 21.96 -27.20 -20.44
N GLN A 63 21.81 -28.27 -21.23
CA GLN A 63 20.56 -28.56 -21.94
C GLN A 63 19.38 -28.77 -20.99
N ARG A 64 19.59 -29.43 -19.84
CA ARG A 64 18.55 -29.60 -18.81
C ARG A 64 18.15 -28.26 -18.16
N VAL A 65 19.11 -27.38 -17.87
CA VAL A 65 18.77 -26.04 -17.33
C VAL A 65 17.94 -25.26 -18.34
N TRP A 66 18.31 -25.26 -19.62
CA TRP A 66 17.52 -24.58 -20.66
C TRP A 66 16.13 -25.18 -20.85
N SER A 67 15.97 -26.51 -20.83
CA SER A 67 14.65 -27.14 -20.96
C SER A 67 13.72 -26.83 -19.79
N ILE A 68 14.25 -26.62 -18.58
CA ILE A 68 13.49 -26.14 -17.41
C ILE A 68 13.10 -24.66 -17.58
N LEU A 69 14.01 -23.81 -18.08
CA LEU A 69 13.77 -22.38 -18.28
C LEU A 69 12.82 -22.04 -19.43
N GLU A 70 12.75 -22.89 -20.47
CA GLU A 70 11.96 -22.68 -21.69
C GLU A 70 10.59 -23.38 -21.66
N ARG A 71 10.23 -24.07 -20.57
CA ARG A 71 8.87 -24.61 -20.35
C ARG A 71 7.82 -23.49 -20.36
N GLU A 72 6.93 -23.51 -21.36
CA GLU A 72 5.73 -22.67 -21.36
C GLU A 72 4.82 -23.05 -20.19
N ASP A 73 4.36 -22.05 -19.44
CA ASP A 73 3.47 -22.26 -18.30
C ASP A 73 2.04 -22.51 -18.81
N SER A 74 1.61 -23.77 -18.82
CA SER A 74 0.19 -24.13 -18.79
C SER A 74 -0.38 -23.70 -17.44
N GLU A 75 -1.19 -22.64 -17.36
CA GLU A 75 -1.77 -22.22 -16.08
C GLU A 75 -2.77 -23.28 -15.56
N PRO A 76 -2.58 -23.82 -14.33
CA PRO A 76 -3.64 -24.52 -13.61
C PRO A 76 -4.57 -23.49 -12.97
N GLU A 77 -5.89 -23.67 -13.10
CA GLU A 77 -6.86 -22.90 -12.32
C GLU A 77 -6.81 -23.28 -10.82
N ASP A 78 -7.03 -22.26 -9.99
CA ASP A 78 -7.43 -22.27 -8.57
C ASP A 78 -6.79 -23.28 -7.58
N GLY A 79 -6.04 -22.72 -6.62
CA GLY A 79 -5.56 -23.41 -5.42
C GLY A 79 -5.16 -22.44 -4.31
N HIS A 80 -5.62 -22.68 -3.09
CA HIS A 80 -5.53 -21.74 -1.96
C HIS A 80 -4.15 -21.65 -1.27
N ALA A 81 -4.03 -20.60 -0.45
CA ALA A 81 -3.13 -20.43 0.71
C ALA A 81 -1.84 -19.59 0.56
N SER A 82 -1.71 -18.69 1.55
CA SER A 82 -0.62 -17.72 1.80
C SER A 82 0.56 -18.39 2.55
N PRO A 83 1.61 -17.67 3.04
CA PRO A 83 1.95 -16.25 2.88
C PRO A 83 3.45 -15.97 2.52
N SER A 84 3.76 -14.66 2.38
CA SER A 84 4.91 -14.00 3.04
C SER A 84 6.07 -13.36 2.22
N HIS A 85 6.62 -12.29 2.81
CA HIS A 85 7.91 -11.58 2.64
C HIS A 85 8.60 -11.38 1.26
N SER A 86 8.63 -10.13 0.78
CA SER A 86 9.87 -9.35 0.47
C SER A 86 9.50 -7.85 0.28
N VAL A 87 10.20 -6.85 0.85
CA VAL A 87 11.53 -6.26 0.56
C VAL A 87 11.57 -5.49 -0.78
N HIS A 88 11.62 -4.16 -0.68
CA HIS A 88 11.91 -3.23 -1.79
C HIS A 88 13.42 -3.10 -1.99
N SER A 89 13.85 -2.79 -3.21
CA SER A 89 15.08 -2.03 -3.48
C SER A 89 14.71 -0.62 -3.97
N PRO A 90 15.59 0.37 -3.79
CA PRO A 90 15.30 1.76 -4.11
C PRO A 90 15.33 2.01 -5.63
N VAL A 91 14.57 3.01 -6.09
CA VAL A 91 14.67 3.51 -7.46
C VAL A 91 15.20 4.95 -7.40
N HIS A 92 16.26 5.18 -8.16
CA HIS A 92 16.96 6.45 -8.30
C HIS A 92 16.06 7.50 -8.96
N TYR A 93 16.15 8.76 -8.54
CA TYR A 93 15.38 9.86 -9.12
C TYR A 93 16.27 10.63 -10.11
N GLU A 94 15.95 10.58 -11.39
CA GLU A 94 16.36 11.58 -12.38
C GLU A 94 15.50 11.46 -13.64
N LEU A 95 15.53 12.49 -14.51
CA LEU A 95 14.72 12.65 -15.73
C LEU A 95 13.23 12.97 -15.54
N LEU A 96 12.93 14.22 -15.20
CA LEU A 96 11.92 15.00 -15.94
C LEU A 96 12.37 16.47 -16.04
N THR A 97 13.10 16.79 -17.11
CA THR A 97 13.33 18.18 -17.52
C THR A 97 13.54 18.25 -19.03
N ARG A 98 12.82 19.20 -19.67
CA ARG A 98 12.92 19.72 -21.06
C ARG A 98 11.79 19.37 -22.02
N LEU A 99 11.59 20.34 -22.91
CA LEU A 99 10.62 20.48 -24.00
C LEU A 99 9.19 20.80 -23.51
N GLY A 100 8.56 21.91 -23.90
CA GLY A 100 8.94 22.94 -24.89
C GLY A 100 7.81 23.18 -25.89
N ASP A 101 7.58 24.45 -26.24
CA ASP A 101 6.45 24.91 -27.06
C ASP A 101 6.33 24.24 -28.43
N ASP A 102 5.09 23.99 -28.87
CA ASP A 102 4.58 24.44 -30.19
C ASP A 102 3.06 24.20 -30.35
N ALA A 103 2.41 25.06 -31.14
CA ALA A 103 1.02 24.94 -31.65
C ALA A 103 1.06 25.11 -33.20
N PRO A 104 -0.02 25.21 -34.01
CA PRO A 104 -1.49 25.04 -33.83
C PRO A 104 -2.02 23.97 -34.86
N PRO A 105 -3.22 23.96 -35.52
CA PRO A 105 -4.42 24.84 -35.45
C PRO A 105 -5.85 24.20 -35.45
N VAL A 106 -6.84 25.08 -35.22
CA VAL A 106 -8.29 25.03 -35.54
C VAL A 106 -8.56 24.82 -37.06
N SER A 107 -9.76 24.48 -37.59
CA SER A 107 -11.19 24.50 -37.16
C SER A 107 -12.02 23.54 -38.08
N PRO A 108 -13.39 23.54 -38.22
CA PRO A 108 -14.49 24.21 -37.50
C PRO A 108 -15.73 23.32 -37.13
N THR A 109 -16.66 23.89 -36.35
CA THR A 109 -18.03 23.40 -36.11
C THR A 109 -19.07 23.92 -37.13
N PRO A 110 -20.15 23.17 -37.42
CA PRO A 110 -21.43 23.73 -37.86
C PRO A 110 -22.53 23.62 -36.79
N TYR A 111 -23.50 24.54 -36.86
CA TYR A 111 -24.63 24.68 -35.94
C TYR A 111 -25.94 24.36 -36.69
N ALA A 112 -26.78 23.45 -36.19
CA ALA A 112 -28.19 23.28 -36.62
C ALA A 112 -28.96 22.41 -35.61
N ALA A 113 -30.29 22.53 -35.60
CA ALA A 113 -31.14 22.09 -34.50
C ALA A 113 -32.23 21.06 -34.90
N ALA A 114 -33.03 20.69 -33.88
CA ALA A 114 -34.39 20.13 -33.94
C ALA A 114 -34.58 18.60 -33.94
N SER A 115 -35.62 18.23 -33.19
CA SER A 115 -36.12 16.92 -32.76
C SER A 115 -36.60 15.97 -33.87
N GLY A 116 -36.55 14.64 -33.62
CA GLY A 116 -37.11 13.64 -34.56
C GLY A 116 -37.12 12.17 -34.09
N ILE A 117 -38.11 11.81 -33.28
CA ILE A 117 -38.83 10.51 -33.14
C ILE A 117 -38.24 9.21 -33.77
N SER A 118 -38.04 8.20 -32.89
CA SER A 118 -38.25 6.73 -33.01
C SER A 118 -37.67 5.88 -34.17
N GLY A 119 -37.02 4.76 -33.79
CA GLY A 119 -36.67 3.63 -34.67
C GLY A 119 -36.15 2.41 -33.88
N HIS A 120 -36.73 1.22 -34.09
CA HIS A 120 -36.46 0.01 -33.29
C HIS A 120 -35.12 -0.69 -33.59
N SER A 121 -34.55 -1.37 -32.57
CA SER A 121 -33.67 -2.53 -32.77
C SER A 121 -33.73 -3.52 -31.58
N PRO A 122 -34.33 -4.72 -31.74
CA PRO A 122 -34.56 -5.66 -30.65
C PRO A 122 -33.50 -6.76 -30.55
N TYR A 123 -32.22 -6.41 -30.31
CA TYR A 123 -31.16 -7.39 -30.01
C TYR A 123 -30.21 -6.92 -28.89
N ARG A 124 -30.76 -6.54 -27.72
CA ARG A 124 -29.96 -6.46 -26.48
C ARG A 124 -29.77 -7.86 -25.89
N ARG A 125 -28.74 -8.56 -26.38
CA ARG A 125 -28.18 -9.75 -25.72
C ARG A 125 -27.78 -9.39 -24.29
N ALA A 126 -28.11 -10.24 -23.32
CA ALA A 126 -28.01 -9.95 -21.89
C ALA A 126 -26.63 -9.40 -21.48
N ASN A 127 -26.59 -8.11 -21.13
CA ASN A 127 -25.41 -7.46 -20.60
C ASN A 127 -25.27 -7.86 -19.13
N ARG A 128 -24.58 -8.99 -18.88
CA ARG A 128 -24.25 -9.50 -17.55
C ARG A 128 -23.71 -8.35 -16.69
N GLU A 129 -24.27 -8.22 -15.50
CA GLU A 129 -24.30 -6.99 -14.72
C GLU A 129 -22.92 -6.33 -14.57
N ARG A 130 -22.70 -5.26 -15.33
CA ARG A 130 -21.78 -4.23 -14.87
C ARG A 130 -22.42 -3.56 -13.66
N LEU A 131 -21.99 -3.98 -12.48
CA LEU A 131 -22.12 -3.24 -11.23
C LEU A 131 -21.39 -1.89 -11.39
N HIS A 132 -22.04 -0.96 -12.10
CA HIS A 132 -21.74 0.45 -11.99
C HIS A 132 -22.20 0.85 -10.59
N VAL A 133 -21.25 0.85 -9.65
CA VAL A 133 -21.47 1.39 -8.31
C VAL A 133 -21.54 2.92 -8.43
N ASN A 134 -22.66 3.39 -8.98
CA ASN A 134 -23.27 4.66 -8.59
C ASN A 134 -23.91 4.45 -7.21
N GLY A 135 -23.12 3.94 -6.26
CA GLY A 135 -23.50 3.83 -4.87
C GLY A 135 -23.39 5.21 -4.25
N ASN A 136 -24.44 5.61 -3.53
CA ASN A 136 -24.47 6.86 -2.78
C ASN A 136 -23.13 7.10 -2.08
N VAL A 137 -22.46 8.20 -2.44
CA VAL A 137 -21.27 8.67 -1.72
C VAL A 137 -21.69 8.81 -0.27
N ALA A 138 -20.97 8.14 0.64
CA ALA A 138 -21.20 8.33 2.07
C ALA A 138 -21.03 9.83 2.38
N THR A 139 -22.13 10.48 2.71
CA THR A 139 -22.19 11.94 2.96
C THR A 139 -21.40 12.33 4.20
N ASN A 140 -21.30 11.40 5.15
CA ASN A 140 -20.51 11.56 6.36
C ASN A 140 -19.05 11.16 6.10
N PRO A 141 -18.08 11.97 6.54
CA PRO A 141 -16.65 11.67 6.38
C PRO A 141 -16.20 10.43 7.19
N PRO A 142 -15.07 9.78 6.81
CA PRO A 142 -14.52 8.67 7.58
C PRO A 142 -14.10 9.10 8.99
N THR A 143 -14.50 8.33 10.00
CA THR A 143 -13.94 8.43 11.36
C THR A 143 -12.65 7.62 11.43
N PHE A 144 -11.72 8.03 12.30
CA PHE A 144 -10.41 7.39 12.45
C PHE A 144 -10.22 6.83 13.86
N ARG A 145 -9.39 5.78 13.98
CA ARG A 145 -9.01 5.22 15.28
C ARG A 145 -8.43 6.32 16.20
N PRO A 146 -8.84 6.38 17.48
CA PRO A 146 -8.41 7.44 18.38
C PRO A 146 -6.90 7.39 18.62
N CYS A 147 -6.29 8.57 18.73
CA CYS A 147 -4.87 8.73 19.04
C CYS A 147 -4.74 9.62 20.30
N PRO A 148 -3.97 9.22 21.33
CA PRO A 148 -3.84 10.04 22.54
C PRO A 148 -3.13 11.38 22.27
N PHE A 149 -2.30 11.46 21.22
CA PHE A 149 -1.56 12.66 20.83
C PHE A 149 -2.38 13.64 19.98
N TYR A 150 -3.45 13.19 19.32
CA TYR A 150 -4.21 14.00 18.35
C TYR A 150 -5.72 13.79 18.50
N LEU A 151 -6.44 14.85 18.88
CA LEU A 151 -7.90 14.86 18.95
C LEU A 151 -8.46 15.53 17.69
N SER A 152 -9.15 14.76 16.85
CA SER A 152 -9.83 15.28 15.65
C SER A 152 -10.98 16.21 16.04
N GLN A 153 -10.96 17.45 15.55
CA GLN A 153 -12.00 18.46 15.85
C GLN A 153 -12.94 18.70 14.66
N GLU A 154 -12.39 19.12 13.51
CA GLU A 154 -13.17 19.63 12.37
C GLU A 154 -12.56 19.17 11.05
N ILE A 155 -13.39 19.03 10.01
CA ILE A 155 -12.92 18.79 8.64
C ILE A 155 -12.89 20.10 7.85
N LEU A 156 -11.73 20.36 7.25
CA LEU A 156 -11.42 21.58 6.49
C LEU A 156 -11.52 21.38 4.96
N SER A 157 -11.76 20.16 4.47
CA SER A 157 -11.84 19.84 3.04
C SER A 157 -13.02 18.95 2.66
N GLU A 158 -13.31 18.88 1.37
CA GLU A 158 -14.10 17.78 0.80
C GLU A 158 -13.31 16.46 0.82
N ILE A 159 -13.99 15.36 0.50
CA ILE A 159 -13.38 14.03 0.36
C ILE A 159 -12.88 13.85 -1.08
N ALA A 160 -11.59 13.65 -1.28
CA ALA A 160 -11.05 13.30 -2.60
C ALA A 160 -10.66 11.82 -2.69
N TYR A 161 -10.86 11.22 -3.85
CA TYR A 161 -10.58 9.82 -4.11
C TYR A 161 -9.36 9.63 -5.01
N ALA A 162 -8.40 8.83 -4.52
CA ALA A 162 -7.41 8.20 -5.35
C ALA A 162 -7.95 6.86 -5.85
N GLU A 163 -8.23 6.78 -7.14
CA GLU A 163 -8.76 5.55 -7.76
C GLU A 163 -7.70 4.45 -7.80
N GLY A 164 -8.13 3.22 -7.51
CA GLY A 164 -7.27 2.03 -7.59
C GLY A 164 -7.23 1.47 -9.00
N SER A 165 -6.03 1.11 -9.48
CA SER A 165 -5.88 0.41 -10.77
C SER A 165 -5.62 -1.08 -10.53
N ARG A 166 -6.60 -1.92 -10.92
CA ARG A 166 -6.40 -3.38 -10.98
C ARG A 166 -5.40 -3.81 -12.07
N ARG A 167 -4.99 -2.91 -12.98
CA ARG A 167 -4.10 -3.23 -14.10
C ARG A 167 -2.70 -2.67 -13.87
N TRP A 168 -1.85 -3.51 -13.27
CA TRP A 168 -0.43 -3.30 -12.96
C TRP A 168 0.42 -2.60 -14.05
N ARG A 169 0.04 -2.70 -15.33
CA ARG A 169 0.78 -2.14 -16.47
C ARG A 169 0.47 -0.69 -16.83
N ARG A 170 -0.38 0.04 -16.09
CA ARG A 170 -0.52 1.50 -16.26
C ARG A 170 0.08 2.25 -15.08
N MET A 171 1.31 2.71 -15.27
CA MET A 171 1.98 3.70 -14.42
C MET A 171 1.41 5.11 -14.69
N THR A 172 0.09 5.27 -14.61
CA THR A 172 -0.57 6.57 -14.77
C THR A 172 -0.50 7.33 -13.45
N GLY A 173 0.47 8.23 -13.34
CA GLY A 173 0.49 9.24 -12.28
C GLY A 173 -0.78 10.09 -12.36
N THR A 174 -1.60 9.99 -11.32
CA THR A 174 -2.87 10.72 -11.27
C THR A 174 -2.72 11.84 -10.25
N LYS A 175 -2.97 13.08 -10.69
CA LYS A 175 -3.01 14.27 -9.84
C LYS A 175 -4.46 14.51 -9.39
N ARG A 176 -4.67 14.67 -8.08
CA ARG A 176 -5.93 15.17 -7.50
C ARG A 176 -5.63 16.43 -6.70
N CYS A 177 -6.60 17.34 -6.70
CA CYS A 177 -6.55 18.60 -5.98
C CYS A 177 -7.70 18.60 -4.96
N ILE A 178 -7.44 19.03 -3.74
CA ILE A 178 -8.46 19.31 -2.72
C ILE A 178 -8.28 20.73 -2.23
N SER A 179 -9.36 21.52 -2.26
CA SER A 179 -9.41 22.79 -1.54
C SER A 179 -9.59 22.53 -0.03
N CYS A 180 -8.85 23.26 0.79
CA CYS A 180 -9.08 23.32 2.22
C CYS A 180 -9.01 24.75 2.74
N MET A 181 -9.99 25.12 3.58
CA MET A 181 -10.12 26.47 4.14
C MET A 181 -10.18 26.41 5.66
N PRO A 182 -9.31 27.16 6.37
CA PRO A 182 -9.48 27.37 7.81
C PRO A 182 -10.79 28.13 8.08
N ARG A 183 -11.80 27.46 8.64
CA ARG A 183 -13.09 28.09 8.97
C ARG A 183 -12.96 29.00 10.18
N HIS A 184 -12.74 30.30 9.92
CA HIS A 184 -12.90 31.45 10.82
C HIS A 184 -12.09 31.50 12.14
N LYS A 185 -11.65 30.37 12.68
CA LYS A 185 -10.70 30.33 13.79
C LYS A 185 -9.37 30.89 13.30
N VAL A 186 -8.98 32.03 13.87
CA VAL A 186 -7.55 32.35 14.02
C VAL A 186 -6.96 31.16 14.76
N LEU A 187 -6.22 30.33 14.04
CA LEU A 187 -5.70 29.10 14.60
C LEU A 187 -4.70 29.47 15.70
N GLU A 188 -4.98 29.07 16.93
CA GLU A 188 -3.95 29.00 17.97
C GLU A 188 -3.00 27.85 17.61
N LEU A 189 -2.03 28.19 16.77
CA LEU A 189 -1.02 27.27 16.21
C LEU A 189 -0.06 26.73 17.28
N SER A 190 -0.16 27.17 18.52
CA SER A 190 0.49 26.52 19.66
C SER A 190 0.03 25.06 19.75
N THR A 191 -1.28 24.84 19.85
CA THR A 191 -1.92 23.54 20.13
C THR A 191 -2.56 22.89 18.90
N HIS A 192 -3.02 23.66 17.92
CA HIS A 192 -3.76 23.11 16.78
C HIS A 192 -2.86 22.77 15.58
N ARG A 193 -3.18 21.69 14.87
CA ARG A 193 -2.48 21.24 13.66
C ARG A 193 -3.48 20.97 12.54
N VAL A 194 -3.09 21.28 11.31
CA VAL A 194 -3.80 20.87 10.09
C VAL A 194 -3.16 19.58 9.59
N MET A 195 -3.94 18.51 9.51
CA MET A 195 -3.45 17.16 9.19
C MET A 195 -4.21 16.52 8.03
N VAL A 196 -3.49 15.92 7.09
CA VAL A 196 -4.06 15.07 6.04
C VAL A 196 -4.23 13.66 6.58
N TYR A 197 -5.46 13.15 6.52
CA TYR A 197 -5.82 11.78 6.81
C TYR A 197 -6.16 11.04 5.52
N CYS A 198 -5.87 9.74 5.47
CA CYS A 198 -6.20 8.87 4.35
C CYS A 198 -6.65 7.49 4.85
N VAL A 199 -7.55 6.86 4.09
CA VAL A 199 -8.17 5.58 4.42
C VAL A 199 -8.41 4.73 3.17
N ASP A 200 -8.46 3.41 3.33
CA ASP A 200 -9.06 2.49 2.36
C ASP A 200 -10.54 2.84 2.14
N ALA A 201 -10.86 3.37 0.96
CA ALA A 201 -12.21 3.81 0.65
C ALA A 201 -13.21 2.64 0.58
N ALA A 202 -12.79 1.45 0.17
CA ALA A 202 -13.67 0.30 0.10
C ALA A 202 -14.01 -0.23 1.50
N GLN A 203 -13.00 -0.32 2.38
CA GLN A 203 -13.21 -0.75 3.75
C GLN A 203 -14.07 0.25 4.54
N TRP A 204 -13.84 1.56 4.37
CA TRP A 204 -14.65 2.60 5.01
C TRP A 204 -16.10 2.57 4.51
N LEU A 205 -16.34 2.52 3.20
CA LEU A 205 -17.70 2.47 2.65
C LEU A 205 -18.48 1.22 3.07
N ALA A 206 -17.79 0.09 3.32
CA ALA A 206 -18.41 -1.12 3.86
C ALA A 206 -18.74 -1.04 5.35
N LYS A 207 -18.01 -0.22 6.12
CA LYS A 207 -18.12 -0.08 7.59
C LYS A 207 -18.07 1.41 7.99
N PRO A 208 -19.05 2.24 7.57
CA PRO A 208 -18.96 3.70 7.67
C PRO A 208 -18.95 4.25 9.10
N TYR A 209 -19.38 3.45 10.07
CA TYR A 209 -19.42 3.80 11.49
C TYR A 209 -18.21 3.27 12.30
N GLU A 210 -17.35 2.42 11.71
CA GLU A 210 -16.18 1.89 12.42
C GLU A 210 -14.98 2.85 12.33
N PRO A 211 -14.27 3.13 13.45
CA PRO A 211 -13.06 3.94 13.42
C PRO A 211 -11.96 3.32 12.56
N MET A 212 -11.63 3.99 11.46
CA MET A 212 -10.75 3.46 10.43
C MET A 212 -9.26 3.63 10.78
N PRO A 213 -8.39 2.67 10.42
CA PRO A 213 -6.96 2.90 10.45
C PRO A 213 -6.55 3.94 9.40
N VAL A 214 -5.59 4.80 9.74
CA VAL A 214 -4.93 5.66 8.74
C VAL A 214 -4.10 4.77 7.81
N GLU A 215 -4.28 4.93 6.51
CA GLU A 215 -3.52 4.21 5.48
C GLU A 215 -3.39 5.06 4.21
N PHE A 216 -2.16 5.23 3.72
CA PHE A 216 -1.87 5.96 2.48
C PHE A 216 -1.51 5.00 1.32
N PRO A 217 -1.74 5.41 0.06
CA PRO A 217 -1.18 4.76 -1.12
C PRO A 217 0.33 4.44 -1.00
N PRO A 218 0.80 3.28 -1.50
CA PRO A 218 2.22 2.92 -1.41
C PRO A 218 3.18 3.89 -2.11
N VAL A 219 2.76 4.51 -3.22
CA VAL A 219 3.49 5.56 -3.93
C VAL A 219 2.61 6.79 -3.98
N LEU A 220 2.99 7.80 -3.20
CA LEU A 220 2.27 9.04 -2.98
C LEU A 220 3.26 10.18 -2.81
N GLU A 221 2.98 11.29 -3.47
CA GLU A 221 3.57 12.60 -3.21
C GLU A 221 2.45 13.58 -2.86
N LEU A 222 2.68 14.40 -1.84
CA LEU A 222 1.77 15.46 -1.41
C LEU A 222 2.47 16.81 -1.57
N SER A 223 1.74 17.81 -2.05
CA SER A 223 2.18 19.20 -2.04
C SER A 223 1.03 20.10 -1.59
N ILE A 224 1.35 21.18 -0.87
CA ILE A 224 0.40 22.21 -0.45
C ILE A 224 0.83 23.52 -1.08
N ASN A 225 -0.09 24.20 -1.78
CA ASN A 225 0.21 25.47 -2.47
C ASN A 225 1.45 25.36 -3.39
N HIS A 226 1.54 24.23 -4.09
CA HIS A 226 2.66 23.79 -4.94
C HIS A 226 4.00 23.52 -4.22
N VAL A 227 4.07 23.61 -2.89
CA VAL A 227 5.26 23.24 -2.09
C VAL A 227 5.20 21.74 -1.72
N PRO A 228 6.19 20.91 -2.11
CA PRO A 228 6.18 19.47 -1.81
C PRO A 228 6.47 19.16 -0.34
N ILE A 229 5.71 18.22 0.22
CA ILE A 229 5.81 17.79 1.62
C ILE A 229 6.73 16.57 1.72
N ARG A 230 7.98 16.80 2.16
CA ARG A 230 9.00 15.75 2.33
C ARG A 230 8.87 15.03 3.69
N LYS A 231 7.72 14.40 3.96
CA LYS A 231 7.50 13.53 5.13
C LYS A 231 7.38 12.07 4.70
N ASN A 232 7.78 11.13 5.57
CA ASN A 232 7.60 9.71 5.30
C ASN A 232 6.12 9.31 5.44
N LEU A 233 5.49 8.99 4.31
CA LEU A 233 4.07 8.60 4.23
C LEU A 233 3.85 7.08 4.38
N ARG A 234 4.89 6.31 4.71
CA ARG A 234 4.84 4.86 4.90
C ARG A 234 5.04 4.51 6.38
N GLY A 235 4.00 3.94 6.98
CA GLY A 235 4.08 3.29 8.30
C GLY A 235 4.80 1.94 8.23
N ILE A 236 4.66 1.14 9.30
CA ILE A 236 5.20 -0.21 9.36
C ILE A 236 4.52 -1.08 8.28
N LYS A 237 5.33 -1.73 7.44
CA LYS A 237 4.85 -2.54 6.33
C LYS A 237 3.82 -3.58 6.79
N ASN A 238 2.72 -3.68 6.07
CA ASN A 238 1.59 -4.60 6.32
C ASN A 238 0.85 -4.36 7.67
N ARG A 239 1.03 -3.21 8.34
CA ARG A 239 0.28 -2.85 9.56
C ARG A 239 -0.46 -1.52 9.36
N PRO A 240 -1.68 -1.51 8.78
CA PRO A 240 -2.45 -0.27 8.61
C PRO A 240 -2.75 0.38 9.97
N GLY A 241 -2.76 1.71 10.02
CA GLY A 241 -2.87 2.49 11.26
C GLY A 241 -1.55 2.71 12.01
N THR A 242 -0.42 2.19 11.52
CA THR A 242 0.92 2.53 12.05
C THR A 242 1.57 3.73 11.35
N VAL A 243 0.90 4.32 10.36
CA VAL A 243 1.30 5.59 9.76
C VAL A 243 0.54 6.73 10.45
N HIS A 244 1.25 7.80 10.78
CA HIS A 244 0.62 9.00 11.34
C HIS A 244 -0.04 9.84 10.22
N PRO A 245 -1.09 10.60 10.55
CA PRO A 245 -1.60 11.65 9.66
C PRO A 245 -0.50 12.67 9.32
N VAL A 246 -0.59 13.27 8.14
CA VAL A 246 0.46 14.19 7.65
C VAL A 246 0.17 15.59 8.13
N ASP A 247 0.90 16.06 9.13
CA ASP A 247 0.88 17.47 9.52
C ASP A 247 1.40 18.36 8.38
N ILE A 248 0.53 19.23 7.89
CA ILE A 248 0.78 20.20 6.81
C ILE A 248 0.73 21.66 7.29
N THR A 249 0.57 21.89 8.60
CA THR A 249 0.34 23.21 9.21
C THR A 249 1.32 24.27 8.72
N ALA A 250 2.61 23.94 8.61
CA ALA A 250 3.68 24.85 8.20
C ALA A 250 3.65 25.26 6.71
N HIS A 251 2.86 24.59 5.87
CA HIS A 251 2.74 24.89 4.43
C HIS A 251 1.42 25.63 4.11
N CYS A 252 0.47 25.65 5.03
CA CYS A 252 -0.81 26.31 4.84
C CYS A 252 -0.69 27.84 5.02
N CYS A 253 -1.38 28.60 4.18
CA CYS A 253 -1.73 29.99 4.43
C CYS A 253 -2.91 30.02 5.41
N LEU A 254 -2.70 30.62 6.57
CA LEU A 254 -3.62 30.56 7.72
C LEU A 254 -4.44 31.85 7.90
N LYS A 255 -4.39 32.74 6.91
CA LYS A 255 -5.17 33.98 6.92
C LYS A 255 -6.67 33.66 6.75
N PRO A 256 -7.59 34.34 7.45
CA PRO A 256 -9.02 34.17 7.23
C PRO A 256 -9.38 34.35 5.75
N GLY A 257 -10.17 33.42 5.19
CA GLY A 257 -10.55 33.42 3.78
C GLY A 257 -9.47 32.92 2.80
N ALA A 258 -8.26 32.55 3.27
CA ALA A 258 -7.27 31.92 2.41
C ALA A 258 -7.68 30.49 2.05
N SER A 259 -7.68 30.19 0.75
CA SER A 259 -7.79 28.83 0.24
C SER A 259 -6.42 28.17 0.19
N ASN A 260 -6.33 26.90 0.61
CA ASN A 260 -5.13 26.10 0.50
C ASN A 260 -5.36 24.92 -0.44
N GLU A 261 -4.41 24.70 -1.36
CA GLU A 261 -4.53 23.68 -2.39
C GLU A 261 -3.68 22.43 -2.05
N LEU A 262 -4.34 21.35 -1.62
CA LEU A 262 -3.70 20.05 -1.43
C LEU A 262 -3.65 19.29 -2.75
N ASN A 263 -2.45 19.15 -3.28
CA ASN A 263 -2.14 18.38 -4.48
C ASN A 263 -1.60 17.00 -4.11
N ILE A 264 -2.25 15.96 -4.66
CA ILE A 264 -2.03 14.55 -4.36
C ILE A 264 -1.63 13.87 -5.67
N VAL A 265 -0.40 13.39 -5.77
CA VAL A 265 0.09 12.64 -6.93
C VAL A 265 0.34 11.20 -6.49
N TYR A 266 -0.37 10.24 -7.10
CA TYR A 266 -0.26 8.82 -6.73
C TYR A 266 -0.08 7.92 -7.96
N ILE A 267 0.57 6.78 -7.75
CA ILE A 267 0.93 5.81 -8.79
C ILE A 267 0.70 4.38 -8.28
N ASN A 268 0.28 3.48 -9.18
CA ASN A 268 0.19 2.03 -8.93
C ASN A 268 -0.55 1.67 -7.62
N THR A 269 -1.69 2.32 -7.40
CA THR A 269 -2.58 2.12 -6.25
C THR A 269 -3.37 0.82 -6.39
N PRO A 270 -3.16 -0.18 -5.50
CA PRO A 270 -3.83 -1.48 -5.63
C PRO A 270 -5.32 -1.44 -5.27
N LYS A 271 -5.71 -0.43 -4.48
CA LYS A 271 -7.07 -0.19 -3.99
C LYS A 271 -7.41 1.30 -4.03
N ARG A 272 -8.69 1.63 -3.85
CA ARG A 272 -9.20 3.00 -3.81
C ARG A 272 -8.94 3.60 -2.43
N TYR A 273 -8.42 4.82 -2.39
CA TYR A 273 -8.17 5.54 -1.14
C TYR A 273 -8.99 6.84 -1.08
N ALA A 274 -9.46 7.21 0.10
CA ALA A 274 -10.14 8.48 0.35
C ALA A 274 -9.24 9.38 1.21
N PHE A 275 -9.17 10.66 0.87
CA PHE A 275 -8.37 11.68 1.54
C PHE A 275 -9.26 12.76 2.14
N THR A 276 -8.92 13.22 3.34
CA THR A 276 -9.59 14.32 4.05
C THR A 276 -8.56 15.17 4.81
N VAL A 277 -8.80 16.48 4.91
CA VAL A 277 -7.98 17.39 5.73
C VAL A 277 -8.74 17.73 7.00
N TRP A 278 -8.10 17.47 8.14
CA TRP A 278 -8.66 17.70 9.47
C TRP A 278 -7.90 18.79 10.21
N LEU A 279 -8.64 19.59 10.97
CA LEU A 279 -8.13 20.32 12.11
C LEU A 279 -8.10 19.36 13.32
N VAL A 280 -6.93 19.26 13.95
CA VAL A 280 -6.73 18.46 15.16
C VAL A 280 -6.09 19.28 16.26
N GLU A 281 -6.39 18.93 17.50
CA GLU A 281 -5.68 19.41 18.69
C GLU A 281 -4.54 18.44 19.01
N ALA A 282 -3.32 18.94 19.11
CA ALA A 282 -2.13 18.16 19.43
C ALA A 282 -1.81 18.27 20.92
N LYS A 283 -1.63 17.13 21.59
CA LYS A 283 -1.24 17.04 23.01
C LYS A 283 0.24 16.72 23.13
N ALA A 284 0.94 17.40 24.04
CA ALA A 284 2.35 17.13 24.26
C ALA A 284 2.53 15.84 25.06
N ALA A 285 3.70 15.20 24.90
CA ALA A 285 4.01 13.97 25.63
C ALA A 285 4.09 14.20 27.15
N SER A 286 4.47 15.41 27.59
CA SER A 286 4.39 15.86 28.99
C SER A 286 2.99 15.69 29.57
N ASP A 287 1.99 16.22 28.86
CA ASP A 287 0.61 16.29 29.34
C ASP A 287 0.02 14.88 29.46
N LEU A 288 0.38 13.99 28.53
CA LEU A 288 0.02 12.58 28.57
C LEU A 288 0.73 11.83 29.70
N VAL A 289 2.00 12.15 29.99
CA VAL A 289 2.73 11.59 31.13
C VAL A 289 2.08 12.01 32.45
N ASP A 290 1.66 13.27 32.59
CA ASP A 290 1.00 13.74 33.82
C ASP A 290 -0.40 13.15 33.98
N VAL A 291 -1.17 12.98 32.89
CA VAL A 291 -2.41 12.19 32.87
C VAL A 291 -2.17 10.73 33.26
N ILE A 292 -1.02 10.14 32.94
CA ILE A 292 -0.66 8.77 33.37
C ILE A 292 -0.31 8.75 34.86
N LYS A 293 0.48 9.71 35.37
CA LYS A 293 0.83 9.81 36.81
C LYS A 293 -0.39 9.98 37.71
N GLN A 294 -1.45 10.64 37.23
CA GLN A 294 -2.70 10.85 37.97
C GLN A 294 -3.60 9.60 38.04
N ARG A 295 -3.33 8.54 37.25
CA ARG A 295 -4.09 7.29 37.32
C ARG A 295 -3.73 6.53 38.60
N LYS A 296 -4.68 5.73 39.11
CA LYS A 296 -4.41 4.84 40.25
C LYS A 296 -3.17 3.98 39.93
N PRO A 297 -2.10 4.05 40.74
CA PRO A 297 -0.92 3.23 40.52
C PRO A 297 -1.29 1.76 40.69
N PHE A 298 -0.56 0.88 39.99
CA PHE A 298 -0.75 -0.55 40.15
C PHE A 298 -0.23 -0.97 41.52
N GLU A 299 -1.12 -1.44 42.39
CA GLU A 299 -0.80 -1.77 43.78
C GLU A 299 0.17 -2.96 43.88
N LYS A 300 1.13 -2.87 44.79
CA LYS A 300 2.16 -3.89 45.01
C LYS A 300 1.56 -5.29 45.25
N GLU A 301 0.43 -5.34 45.94
CA GLU A 301 -0.29 -6.57 46.23
C GLU A 301 -0.79 -7.26 44.95
N ASN A 302 -1.37 -6.53 44.00
CA ASN A 302 -1.77 -7.09 42.70
C ASN A 302 -0.55 -7.64 41.93
N THR A 303 0.60 -6.98 42.02
CA THR A 303 1.86 -7.48 41.43
C THR A 303 2.30 -8.79 42.10
N GLN A 304 2.15 -8.92 43.42
CA GLN A 304 2.49 -10.13 44.17
C GLN A 304 1.52 -11.29 43.87
N GLN A 305 0.23 -11.01 43.78
CA GLN A 305 -0.79 -12.00 43.41
C GLN A 305 -0.58 -12.53 41.97
N LEU A 306 -0.18 -11.67 41.03
CA LEU A 306 0.19 -12.09 39.67
C LEU A 306 1.42 -13.00 39.66
N HIS A 307 2.53 -12.59 40.29
CA HIS A 307 3.73 -13.45 40.39
C HIS A 307 3.43 -14.80 41.07
N HIS A 308 2.55 -14.82 42.08
CA HIS A 308 2.17 -16.07 42.72
C HIS A 308 1.37 -16.98 41.77
N ARG A 309 0.38 -16.44 41.04
CA ARG A 309 -0.36 -17.21 40.01
C ARG A 309 0.55 -17.75 38.91
N ASP A 310 1.47 -16.93 38.42
CA ASP A 310 2.37 -17.31 37.31
C ASP A 310 3.41 -18.35 37.76
N ASN A 311 3.78 -18.35 39.05
CA ASN A 311 4.64 -19.39 39.65
C ASN A 311 3.89 -20.70 39.94
N VAL A 312 2.60 -20.66 40.32
CA VAL A 312 1.80 -21.88 40.57
C VAL A 312 1.67 -22.72 39.29
N TRP A 313 1.46 -22.08 38.13
CA TRP A 313 1.42 -22.76 36.82
C TRP A 313 2.74 -23.42 36.38
N LEU A 314 3.86 -23.14 37.07
CA LEU A 314 5.16 -23.78 36.81
C LEU A 314 5.46 -24.95 37.76
N ILE A 315 4.62 -25.18 38.78
CA ILE A 315 4.78 -26.25 39.76
C ILE A 315 3.89 -27.44 39.41
N ASP A 316 2.64 -27.19 39.02
CA ASP A 316 1.65 -28.24 38.68
C ASP A 316 1.85 -28.85 37.27
N GLY A 317 3.04 -28.71 36.68
CA GLY A 317 3.35 -29.06 35.29
C GLY A 317 4.31 -30.25 35.12
N GLY A 318 4.64 -30.95 36.19
CA GLY A 318 5.54 -32.10 36.16
C GLY A 318 5.31 -33.00 37.37
N ASP A 319 4.44 -33.99 37.18
CA ASP A 319 4.41 -35.32 37.81
C ASP A 319 3.09 -35.99 37.36
N ASP A 320 3.14 -36.78 36.29
CA ASP A 320 2.12 -37.75 35.83
C ASP A 320 2.78 -38.65 34.76
N ASP A 321 3.89 -39.30 35.13
CA ASP A 321 4.42 -40.49 34.47
C ASP A 321 4.03 -41.73 35.30
N ASP A 322 3.74 -42.84 34.59
CA ASP A 322 3.53 -44.21 35.06
C ASP A 322 2.20 -44.60 35.76
N ASP A 323 1.90 -45.91 35.66
CA ASP A 323 0.71 -46.69 36.10
C ASP A 323 -0.59 -46.50 35.24
N ASP A 324 -1.26 -47.52 34.71
CA ASP A 324 -1.04 -48.98 34.73
C ASP A 324 -1.69 -49.66 33.49
N ASP A 325 -1.19 -50.84 33.11
CA ASP A 325 -1.65 -51.63 31.97
C ASP A 325 -2.88 -52.51 32.31
N GLY A 326 -3.98 -52.31 31.59
CA GLY A 326 -4.96 -53.36 31.27
C GLY A 326 -6.14 -53.58 32.21
N HIS A 327 -7.35 -53.67 31.61
CA HIS A 327 -8.01 -54.97 31.46
C HIS A 327 -9.24 -54.92 30.52
N TYR A 328 -9.29 -55.91 29.62
CA TYR A 328 -10.44 -56.44 28.85
C TYR A 328 -11.20 -55.54 27.84
#